data_AF-A0A218QBN2-F1
#
_entry.id   AF-A0A218QBN2-F1
#
_cell.length_a   1.000
_cell.length_b   1.000
_cell.length_c   1.000
_cell.angle_alpha   90.00
_cell.angle_beta   90.00
_cell.angle_gamma   90.00
#
_symmetry.space_group_name_H-M   'P 1'
#
loop_
_entity.id
_entity.type
_entity.pdbx_description
1 polymer ?
#
loop_
_entity_poly.entity_id
_entity_poly.type
_entity_poly.pdbx_seq_one_letter_code
_entity_poly.pdbx_strand_id
1 'polypeptide(L)'
;MVRLSEVAKLTPTTGPAVITHYNGFRAIDLQGREAQGYSSGQAIQAMQQAVNAAAISGVGSDWIGTAREALLISCMKMILFDIEPL
;
A
#
# COMPACT_ATOMS: atom_id res chain seq x y z
N MET A 1 -35.54 -38.61 9.30
CA MET A 1 -35.19 -37.20 9.03
C MET A 1 -34.42 -36.67 10.24
N VAL A 2 -33.21 -36.17 10.05
CA VAL A 2 -32.40 -35.56 11.12
C VAL A 2 -32.33 -34.07 10.89
N ARG A 3 -32.49 -33.27 11.95
CA ARG A 3 -32.45 -31.80 11.89
C ARG A 3 -30.99 -31.33 11.88
N LEU A 4 -30.70 -30.31 11.08
CA LEU A 4 -29.34 -29.76 10.92
C LEU A 4 -28.71 -29.28 12.25
N SER A 5 -29.54 -28.87 13.22
CA SER A 5 -29.13 -28.49 14.57
C SER A 5 -28.55 -29.64 15.41
N GLU A 6 -28.78 -30.89 15.02
CA GLU A 6 -28.24 -32.09 15.71
C GLU A 6 -26.80 -32.42 15.27
N VAL A 7 -26.36 -31.89 14.12
CA VAL A 7 -25.06 -32.20 13.51
C VAL A 7 -24.15 -30.98 13.35
N ALA A 8 -24.69 -29.76 13.35
CA ALA A 8 -23.91 -28.54 13.18
C ALA A 8 -24.26 -27.49 14.25
N LYS A 9 -23.23 -26.87 14.83
CA LYS A 9 -23.34 -25.81 15.83
C LYS A 9 -23.00 -24.47 15.19
N LEU A 10 -23.94 -23.52 15.22
CA LEU A 10 -23.73 -22.19 14.67
C LEU A 10 -22.97 -21.33 15.69
N THR A 11 -21.76 -20.89 15.37
CA THR A 11 -21.00 -19.93 16.18
C THR A 11 -20.80 -18.65 15.39
N PRO A 12 -21.36 -17.50 15.83
CA PRO A 12 -21.12 -16.22 15.18
C PRO A 12 -19.63 -15.88 15.32
N THR A 13 -18.97 -15.59 14.20
CA THR A 13 -17.58 -15.15 14.15
C THR A 13 -17.49 -13.85 13.38
N THR A 14 -16.62 -12.95 13.82
CA THR A 14 -16.30 -11.71 13.12
C THR A 14 -15.00 -11.89 12.38
N GLY A 15 -15.06 -11.90 11.05
CA GLY A 15 -13.89 -11.92 10.17
C GLY A 15 -13.89 -10.72 9.24
N PRO A 16 -12.72 -10.32 8.70
CA PRO A 16 -12.66 -9.30 7.66
C PRO A 16 -13.46 -9.76 6.43
N ALA A 17 -14.33 -8.88 5.92
CA ALA A 17 -15.20 -9.19 4.78
C ALA A 17 -14.40 -9.42 3.48
N VAL A 18 -13.19 -8.85 3.38
CA VAL A 18 -12.31 -8.96 2.22
C VAL A 18 -10.88 -9.14 2.72
N ILE A 19 -10.18 -10.15 2.19
CA ILE A 19 -8.74 -10.34 2.38
C ILE A 19 -8.06 -10.01 1.05
N THR A 20 -7.49 -8.81 0.97
CA THR A 20 -6.72 -8.36 -0.19
C THR A 20 -5.37 -9.07 -0.24
N HIS A 21 -4.99 -9.49 -1.45
CA HIS A 21 -3.70 -10.11 -1.72
C HIS A 21 -2.97 -9.29 -2.78
N TYR A 22 -1.68 -9.06 -2.58
CA TYR A 22 -0.80 -8.42 -3.55
C TYR A 22 0.47 -9.26 -3.68
N ASN A 23 0.83 -9.61 -4.91
CA ASN A 23 1.96 -10.51 -5.23
C ASN A 23 1.98 -11.83 -4.42
N GLY A 24 0.81 -12.40 -4.13
CA GLY A 24 0.69 -13.66 -3.38
C GLY A 24 0.79 -13.52 -1.86
N PHE A 25 1.01 -12.32 -1.34
CA PHE A 25 1.02 -12.01 0.09
C PHE A 25 -0.27 -11.29 0.50
N ARG A 26 -0.72 -11.47 1.73
CA ARG A 26 -1.81 -10.65 2.30
C ARG A 26 -1.32 -9.22 2.40
N ALA A 27 -2.04 -8.30 1.78
CA ALA A 27 -1.68 -6.91 1.71
C ALA A 27 -2.88 -6.04 2.09
N ILE A 28 -2.61 -4.85 2.59
CA ILE A 28 -3.63 -3.84 2.86
C ILE A 28 -3.35 -2.70 1.88
N ASP A 29 -4.38 -2.31 1.11
CA ASP A 29 -4.27 -1.16 0.23
C ASP A 29 -4.35 0.12 1.06
N LEU A 30 -3.30 0.94 0.99
CA LEU A 30 -3.19 2.22 1.67
C LEU A 30 -3.23 3.33 0.63
N GLN A 31 -4.37 3.99 0.57
CA GLN A 31 -4.58 5.12 -0.33
C GLN A 31 -4.52 6.41 0.47
N GLY A 32 -3.67 7.34 0.02
CA GLY A 32 -3.49 8.65 0.60
C GLY A 32 -3.26 9.68 -0.48
N ARG A 33 -3.63 10.92 -0.19
CA ARG A 33 -3.34 12.08 -1.03
C ARG A 33 -2.45 13.04 -0.27
N GLU A 34 -1.68 13.83 -1.01
CA GLU A 34 -0.88 14.91 -0.48
C GLU A 34 -1.74 15.92 0.31
N ALA A 35 -1.15 16.46 1.37
CA ALA A 35 -1.74 17.59 2.08
C ALA A 35 -1.60 18.87 1.21
N GLN A 36 -2.53 19.81 1.39
CA GLN A 36 -2.57 21.04 0.60
C GLN A 36 -1.27 21.84 0.77
N GLY A 37 -0.56 22.09 -0.34
CA GLY A 37 0.74 22.80 -0.35
C GLY A 37 1.97 21.90 -0.30
N TYR A 38 1.82 20.56 -0.23
CA TYR A 38 2.92 19.61 -0.28
C TYR A 38 3.04 18.97 -1.67
N SER A 39 4.26 18.63 -2.07
CA SER A 39 4.48 17.93 -3.35
C SER A 39 4.20 16.43 -3.21
N SER A 40 3.85 15.79 -4.33
CA SER A 40 3.66 14.34 -4.40
C SER A 40 4.90 13.56 -3.92
N GLY A 41 6.11 14.06 -4.18
CA GLY A 41 7.35 13.48 -3.69
C GLY A 41 7.50 13.55 -2.16
N GLN A 42 7.11 14.67 -1.54
CA GLN A 42 7.08 14.82 -0.09
C GLN A 42 6.05 13.89 0.56
N ALA A 43 4.89 13.72 -0.08
CA ALA A 43 3.85 12.80 0.38
C ALA A 43 4.33 11.35 0.36
N ILE A 44 5.01 10.92 -0.71
CA ILE A 44 5.60 9.57 -0.80
C ILE A 44 6.66 9.38 0.28
N GLN A 45 7.52 10.37 0.50
CA GLN A 45 8.58 10.28 1.51
C GLN A 45 8.01 10.20 2.94
N ALA A 46 6.99 11.00 3.25
CA ALA A 46 6.30 10.96 4.54
C ALA A 46 5.58 9.62 4.75
N MET A 47 4.94 9.08 3.71
CA MET A 47 4.26 7.80 3.79
C MET A 47 5.29 6.64 3.93
N GLN A 48 6.44 6.69 3.28
CA GLN A 48 7.53 5.74 3.51
C GLN A 48 8.04 5.80 4.96
N GLN A 49 8.18 7.00 5.53
CA GLN A 49 8.56 7.17 6.93
C GLN A 49 7.51 6.59 7.88
N ALA A 50 6.23 6.81 7.61
CA ALA A 50 5.13 6.25 8.41
C ALA A 50 5.11 4.72 8.36
N VAL A 51 5.32 4.14 7.17
CA VAL A 51 5.41 2.69 6.97
C VAL A 51 6.62 2.10 7.69
N ASN A 52 7.78 2.78 7.63
CA ASN A 52 8.97 2.36 8.36
C ASN A 52 8.78 2.45 9.89
N ALA A 53 8.08 3.48 10.38
CA ALA A 53 7.78 3.62 11.80
C ALA A 53 6.78 2.57 12.30
N ALA A 54 5.83 2.17 11.45
CA ALA A 54 4.87 1.11 11.71
C ALA A 54 5.37 -0.28 11.25
N ALA A 55 6.66 -0.43 10.95
CA ALA A 55 7.20 -1.66 10.39
C ALA A 55 7.02 -2.83 11.36
N ILE A 56 6.09 -3.72 11.01
CA ILE A 56 5.89 -5.00 11.70
C ILE A 56 6.87 -6.00 11.08
N SER A 57 7.59 -6.75 11.89
CA SER A 57 8.53 -7.76 11.42
C SER A 57 7.83 -8.77 10.49
N GLY A 58 8.37 -8.92 9.27
CA GLY A 58 7.80 -9.81 8.25
C GLY A 58 6.77 -9.17 7.31
N VAL A 59 6.47 -7.87 7.46
CA VAL A 59 5.63 -7.12 6.51
C VAL A 59 6.54 -6.30 5.59
N GLY A 60 6.44 -6.56 4.28
CA GLY A 60 7.07 -5.74 3.24
C GLY A 60 6.17 -4.56 2.84
N SER A 61 6.78 -3.51 2.29
CA SER A 61 6.06 -2.40 1.67
C SER A 61 6.42 -2.31 0.20
N ASP A 62 5.42 -2.16 -0.66
CA ASP A 62 5.60 -2.00 -2.09
C ASP A 62 4.66 -0.90 -2.63
N TRP A 63 5.12 -0.19 -3.65
CA TRP A 63 4.43 0.95 -4.23
C TRP A 63 3.79 0.56 -5.56
N ILE A 64 2.51 0.94 -5.74
CA ILE A 64 1.71 0.60 -6.92
C ILE A 64 1.31 1.89 -7.65
N GLY A 65 1.16 1.80 -8.97
CA GLY A 65 0.57 2.85 -9.80
C GLY A 65 1.36 4.16 -9.79
N THR A 66 0.66 5.27 -9.59
CA THR A 66 1.21 6.63 -9.71
C THR A 66 2.36 6.92 -8.74
N ALA A 67 2.35 6.31 -7.54
CA ALA A 67 3.45 6.46 -6.59
C ALA A 67 4.75 5.81 -7.13
N ARG A 68 4.65 4.65 -7.76
CA ARG A 68 5.78 3.97 -8.41
C ARG A 68 6.30 4.78 -9.61
N GLU A 69 5.41 5.31 -10.43
CA GLU A 69 5.78 6.17 -11.57
C GLU A 69 6.49 7.45 -11.10
N ALA A 70 6.01 8.09 -10.04
CA ALA A 70 6.65 9.26 -9.46
C ALA A 70 8.08 8.97 -8.96
N LEU A 71 8.32 7.79 -8.36
CA LEU A 71 9.66 7.34 -7.97
C LEU A 71 10.59 7.14 -9.18
N LEU A 72 10.08 6.56 -10.27
CA LEU A 72 10.86 6.36 -11.50
C LEU A 72 11.18 7.70 -12.20
N ILE A 73 10.22 8.62 -12.28
CA ILE A 73 10.41 9.95 -12.86
C ILE A 73 11.41 10.77 -12.03
N SER A 74 11.40 10.62 -10.70
CA SER A 74 12.39 11.25 -9.82
C SER A 74 13.83 10.89 -10.20
N CYS A 75 14.08 9.66 -10.63
CA CYS A 75 15.40 9.23 -11.10
C CYS A 75 15.74 9.86 -12.47
N MET A 76 14.75 9.94 -13.36
CA MET A 76 14.94 10.46 -14.72
C MET A 76 15.20 11.98 -14.77
N LYS A 77 14.71 12.75 -13.79
CA LYS A 77 14.87 14.20 -13.76
C LYS A 77 16.33 14.66 -13.66
N MET A 78 17.23 13.79 -13.17
CA MET A 78 18.67 14.07 -13.14
C MET A 78 19.28 14.06 -14.56
N ILE A 79 18.80 13.19 -15.45
CA ILE A 79 19.37 13.04 -16.80
C ILE A 79 18.93 14.19 -17.71
N LEU A 80 17.73 14.73 -17.53
CA LEU A 80 17.21 15.79 -18.39
C LEU A 80 17.75 17.19 -18.03
N PHE A 81 18.26 17.40 -16.81
CA PHE A 81 18.81 18.70 -16.39
C PHE A 81 20.29 18.90 -16.82
N ASP A 82 20.94 17.88 -17.36
CA ASP A 82 22.37 17.93 -17.71
C ASP A 82 22.65 18.23 -19.21
N ILE A 83 21.61 18.29 -20.05
CA ILE A 83 21.75 18.44 -21.52
C ILE A 83 21.27 19.80 -22.08
N GLU A 84 21.13 20.83 -21.25
CA GLU A 84 20.88 22.19 -21.73
C GLU A 84 21.87 23.20 -21.11
N PRO A 85 23.08 23.36 -21.67
CA PRO A 85 23.78 24.64 -21.59
C PRO A 85 23.10 25.62 -22.57
N LEU A 86 22.98 26.88 -22.13
CA LEU A 86 22.51 28.06 -22.88
C LEU A 86 22.87 28.08 -24.37
#